data_AF-A0A3S2BQ19-F1
#
_entry.id   AF-A0A3S2BQ19-F1
#
_cell.length_a   1.000
_cell.length_b   1.000
_cell.length_c   1.000
_cell.angle_alpha   90.00
_cell.angle_beta   90.00
_cell.angle_gamma   90.00
#
_symmetry.space_group_name_H-M   'P 1'
#
loop_
_entity.id
_entity.type
_entity.pdbx_description
1 polymer ?
#
loop_
_entity_poly.entity_id
_entity_poly.type
_entity_poly.pdbx_seq_one_letter_code
_entity_poly.pdbx_strand_id
1 'polypeptide(L)'
;MKHLYRTASLGVALALFTALTPALADNTATVGGLVNKGLVGVGRIPAAQRDKFGETFGSGSGMAIDTSGWTHGADGYKGSLWLLPDRGYNVVGTTDYRPRLNTIGIEFAPVAPGAAPAAGQEQTGVKAALADTMLLTDDKGADATGLDPLNGVRAASGDMPILPQADNGKLALDNEAIVRLPDGSMFISDEYGPNIYRFSADGHLMSATQPPA
;
A
#
# COMPACT_ATOMS: atom_id res chain seq x y z
N MET A 1 23.40 79.95 -30.56
CA MET A 1 22.02 79.46 -30.77
C MET A 1 22.06 77.94 -30.86
N LYS A 2 21.31 77.27 -29.96
CA LYS A 2 20.88 75.85 -30.00
C LYS A 2 21.98 74.77 -29.96
N HIS A 3 21.92 73.68 -29.21
CA HIS A 3 21.18 73.21 -28.04
C HIS A 3 21.99 71.99 -27.55
N LEU A 4 22.36 71.97 -26.27
CA LEU A 4 21.98 70.95 -25.28
C LEU A 4 22.49 69.52 -25.48
N TYR A 5 23.35 69.12 -24.53
CA TYR A 5 23.70 67.76 -24.14
C TYR A 5 22.45 66.92 -23.81
N ARG A 6 22.49 65.64 -24.20
CA ARG A 6 21.80 64.41 -23.70
C ARG A 6 21.68 63.45 -24.89
N THR A 7 21.92 62.15 -24.84
CA THR A 7 21.99 61.15 -23.76
C THR A 7 22.70 59.94 -24.36
N ALA A 8 23.59 59.30 -23.61
CA ALA A 8 24.20 58.04 -23.99
C ALA A 8 23.12 56.97 -24.19
N SER A 9 23.01 56.43 -25.40
CA SER A 9 22.24 55.23 -25.68
C SER A 9 23.07 54.03 -25.22
N LEU A 10 22.88 53.63 -23.96
CA LEU A 10 23.42 52.39 -23.39
C LEU A 10 22.67 51.20 -24.01
N GLY A 11 23.02 50.84 -25.24
CA GLY A 11 22.47 49.68 -25.95
C GLY A 11 23.26 48.42 -25.61
N VAL A 12 23.13 47.89 -24.39
CA VAL A 12 23.56 46.53 -24.06
C VAL A 12 22.42 45.84 -23.32
N ALA A 13 21.47 45.32 -24.10
CA ALA A 13 20.58 44.27 -23.64
C ALA A 13 21.09 42.94 -24.21
N LEU A 14 22.18 42.42 -23.64
CA LEU A 14 22.52 41.02 -23.79
C LEU A 14 21.82 40.27 -22.66
N ALA A 15 20.54 39.97 -22.86
CA ALA A 15 19.83 39.00 -22.03
C ALA A 15 20.55 37.66 -22.20
N LEU A 16 21.41 37.33 -21.24
CA LEU A 16 21.81 35.96 -20.97
C LEU A 16 20.54 35.20 -20.56
N PHE A 17 19.78 34.74 -21.55
CA PHE A 17 18.98 33.54 -21.41
C PHE A 17 19.96 32.40 -21.21
N THR A 18 20.42 32.24 -19.97
CA THR A 18 20.78 30.90 -19.52
C THR A 18 19.52 30.09 -19.74
N ALA A 19 19.57 29.17 -20.71
CA ALA A 19 18.57 28.16 -20.86
C ALA A 19 18.50 27.45 -19.50
N LEU A 20 17.49 27.79 -18.70
CA LEU A 20 16.90 26.84 -17.78
C LEU A 20 16.36 25.72 -18.67
N THR A 21 17.25 24.85 -19.15
CA THR A 21 16.83 23.49 -19.46
C THR A 21 16.28 23.00 -18.14
N PRO A 22 14.96 22.74 -18.00
CA PRO A 22 14.53 21.98 -16.85
C PRO A 22 15.38 20.72 -16.89
N ALA A 23 16.18 20.49 -15.86
CA ALA A 23 16.76 19.18 -15.66
C ALA A 23 15.54 18.26 -15.52
N LEU A 24 15.14 17.63 -16.63
CA LEU A 24 14.22 16.51 -16.58
C LEU A 24 14.95 15.51 -15.70
N ALA A 25 14.47 15.29 -14.48
CA ALA A 25 14.97 14.21 -13.65
C ALA A 25 14.99 12.95 -14.52
N ASP A 26 16.09 12.22 -14.52
CA ASP A 26 16.15 10.94 -15.22
C ASP A 26 15.00 10.08 -14.67
N ASN A 27 13.96 9.90 -15.49
CA ASN A 27 12.79 9.10 -15.14
C ASN A 27 13.11 7.60 -15.14
N THR A 28 14.37 7.23 -15.40
CA THR A 28 14.82 5.85 -15.47
C THR A 28 16.22 5.70 -14.89
N ALA A 29 16.44 4.66 -14.08
CA ALA A 29 17.76 4.32 -13.54
C ALA A 29 18.04 2.84 -13.80
N THR A 30 19.31 2.50 -14.08
CA THR A 30 19.73 1.11 -14.26
C THR A 30 20.55 0.62 -13.07
N VAL A 31 20.11 -0.45 -12.40
CA VAL A 31 20.83 -1.08 -11.27
C VAL A 31 20.95 -2.57 -11.55
N GLY A 32 22.16 -3.08 -11.75
CA GLY A 32 22.39 -4.51 -11.97
C GLY A 32 21.63 -5.10 -13.17
N GLY A 33 21.37 -4.30 -14.21
CA GLY A 33 20.57 -4.71 -15.38
C GLY A 33 19.06 -4.51 -15.24
N LEU A 34 18.56 -4.10 -14.07
CA LEU A 34 17.17 -3.70 -13.85
C LEU A 34 17.00 -2.24 -14.26
N VAL A 35 15.96 -1.94 -15.05
CA VAL A 35 15.64 -0.58 -15.47
C VAL A 35 14.39 -0.10 -14.75
N ASN A 36 14.55 0.87 -13.85
CA ASN A 36 13.43 1.64 -13.32
C ASN A 36 12.84 2.48 -14.46
N LYS A 37 11.52 2.46 -14.65
CA LYS A 37 10.81 3.20 -15.73
C LYS A 37 10.10 4.46 -15.24
N GLY A 38 10.26 4.82 -13.96
CA GLY A 38 9.53 5.90 -13.33
C GLY A 38 8.07 5.55 -13.10
N LEU A 39 7.22 6.57 -12.92
CA LEU A 39 5.78 6.39 -12.80
C LEU A 39 5.19 6.05 -14.18
N VAL A 40 4.78 4.79 -14.33
CA VAL A 40 4.25 4.26 -15.59
C VAL A 40 2.73 4.01 -15.55
N GLY A 41 2.07 4.26 -14.43
CA GLY A 41 0.62 4.19 -14.33
C GLY A 41 0.12 4.56 -12.94
N VAL A 42 -1.10 5.05 -12.90
CA VAL A 42 -1.83 5.38 -11.67
C VAL A 42 -3.21 4.76 -11.77
N GLY A 43 -3.74 4.33 -10.62
CA GLY A 43 -5.09 3.83 -10.46
C GLY A 43 -5.71 4.33 -9.17
N ARG A 44 -7.00 4.06 -8.99
CA ARG A 44 -7.73 4.38 -7.77
C ARG A 44 -8.66 3.25 -7.37
N ILE A 45 -8.81 3.08 -6.06
CA ILE A 45 -9.96 2.40 -5.46
C ILE A 45 -10.84 3.50 -4.83
N PRO A 46 -12.17 3.48 -5.00
CA PRO A 46 -13.05 4.47 -4.38
C PRO A 46 -12.89 4.49 -2.85
N ALA A 47 -12.81 5.68 -2.24
CA ALA A 47 -12.69 5.81 -0.79
C ALA A 47 -13.89 5.21 -0.02
N ALA A 48 -15.07 5.19 -0.64
CA ALA A 48 -16.29 4.59 -0.10
C ALA A 48 -16.43 3.10 -0.45
N GLN A 49 -15.43 2.47 -1.06
CA GLN A 49 -15.45 1.03 -1.36
C GLN A 49 -15.68 0.26 -0.05
N ARG A 50 -16.67 -0.64 -0.08
CA ARG A 50 -16.93 -1.58 1.01
C ARG A 50 -16.64 -2.99 0.55
N ASP A 51 -16.26 -3.83 1.50
CA ASP A 51 -16.10 -5.26 1.27
C ASP A 51 -17.43 -6.01 1.38
N LYS A 52 -17.37 -7.34 1.25
CA LYS A 52 -18.54 -8.23 1.37
C LYS A 52 -19.13 -8.28 2.79
N PHE A 53 -18.42 -7.76 3.79
CA PHE A 53 -18.88 -7.65 5.17
C PHE A 53 -19.48 -6.27 5.49
N GLY A 54 -19.53 -5.38 4.49
CA GLY A 54 -20.14 -4.05 4.62
C GLY A 54 -19.25 -3.01 5.29
N GLU A 55 -17.99 -3.33 5.58
CA GLU A 55 -17.03 -2.40 6.17
C GLU A 55 -16.22 -1.72 5.07
N THR A 56 -15.69 -0.52 5.35
CA THR A 56 -14.86 0.23 4.38
C THR A 56 -13.56 -0.51 4.10
N PHE A 57 -13.06 -0.43 2.87
CA PHE A 57 -11.82 -1.08 2.41
C PHE A 57 -10.58 -0.82 3.29
N GLY A 58 -10.47 0.37 3.89
CA GLY A 58 -9.36 0.78 4.76
C GLY A 58 -8.16 1.37 4.00
N SER A 59 -7.12 1.75 4.75
CA SER A 59 -5.78 2.07 4.20
C SER A 59 -4.94 0.80 4.17
N GLY A 60 -4.00 0.66 3.22
CA GLY A 60 -3.13 -0.51 3.14
C GLY A 60 -1.82 -0.32 3.91
N SER A 61 -1.41 -1.35 4.65
CA SER A 61 -0.15 -1.38 5.41
C SER A 61 0.81 -2.42 4.80
N GLY A 62 0.35 -3.65 4.60
CA GLY A 62 1.11 -4.73 3.99
C GLY A 62 0.55 -5.18 2.65
N MET A 63 1.41 -5.65 1.74
CA MET A 63 0.97 -6.27 0.47
C MET A 63 1.90 -7.37 -0.03
N ALA A 64 1.32 -8.33 -0.75
CA ALA A 64 2.05 -9.37 -1.47
C ALA A 64 1.43 -9.60 -2.85
N ILE A 65 2.28 -9.89 -3.84
CA ILE A 65 1.83 -10.18 -5.21
C ILE A 65 1.45 -11.65 -5.32
N ASP A 66 0.29 -11.95 -5.93
CA ASP A 66 -0.07 -13.31 -6.31
C ASP A 66 0.63 -13.70 -7.61
N THR A 67 1.93 -14.02 -7.53
CA THR A 67 2.79 -14.27 -8.69
C THR A 67 2.29 -15.39 -9.60
N SER A 68 1.47 -16.31 -9.09
CA SER A 68 0.92 -17.42 -9.86
C SER A 68 -0.12 -16.99 -10.89
N GLY A 69 -0.83 -15.89 -10.63
CA GLY A 69 -1.93 -15.39 -11.47
C GLY A 69 -1.53 -14.32 -12.47
N TRP A 70 -0.27 -13.86 -12.49
CA TRP A 70 0.13 -12.77 -13.38
C TRP A 70 0.36 -13.22 -14.81
N THR A 71 -0.22 -12.47 -15.73
CA THR A 71 -0.06 -12.64 -17.18
C THR A 71 0.28 -11.31 -17.83
N HIS A 72 0.93 -11.38 -18.99
CA HIS A 72 1.25 -10.22 -19.82
C HIS A 72 0.86 -10.52 -21.28
N GLY A 73 0.23 -9.56 -21.92
CA GLY A 73 -0.18 -9.61 -23.32
C GLY A 73 0.03 -8.26 -24.01
N ALA A 74 -0.49 -8.12 -25.24
CA ALA A 74 -0.35 -6.89 -26.02
C ALA A 74 -0.92 -5.65 -25.32
N ASP A 75 -1.96 -5.83 -24.50
CA ASP A 75 -2.69 -4.75 -23.82
C ASP A 75 -2.17 -4.44 -22.40
N GLY A 76 -1.08 -5.11 -21.96
CA GLY A 76 -0.47 -4.91 -20.65
C GLY A 76 -0.50 -6.15 -19.74
N TYR A 77 -0.61 -5.92 -18.44
CA TYR A 77 -0.50 -6.94 -17.39
C TYR A 77 -1.83 -7.17 -16.70
N LYS A 78 -2.10 -8.41 -16.29
CA LYS A 78 -3.25 -8.75 -15.45
C LYS A 78 -2.83 -9.72 -14.36
N GLY A 79 -3.36 -9.55 -13.16
CA GLY A 79 -3.08 -10.43 -12.04
C GLY A 79 -3.75 -9.93 -10.77
N SER A 80 -3.27 -10.41 -9.63
CA SER A 80 -3.79 -10.02 -8.32
C SER A 80 -2.68 -9.68 -7.35
N LEU A 81 -3.02 -8.90 -6.34
CA LEU A 81 -2.24 -8.75 -5.12
C LEU A 81 -3.15 -8.95 -3.92
N TRP A 82 -2.55 -9.34 -2.80
CA TRP A 82 -3.20 -9.32 -1.50
C TRP A 82 -2.73 -8.09 -0.75
N LEU A 83 -3.67 -7.44 -0.07
CA LEU A 83 -3.45 -6.24 0.72
C LEU A 83 -4.03 -6.44 2.11
N LEU A 84 -3.20 -6.21 3.11
CA LEU A 84 -3.61 -6.07 4.49
C LEU A 84 -3.97 -4.61 4.74
N PRO A 85 -5.20 -4.32 5.18
CA PRO A 85 -5.47 -3.01 5.70
C PRO A 85 -4.78 -2.83 7.05
N ASP A 86 -4.50 -1.56 7.36
CA ASP A 86 -4.17 -1.04 8.69
C ASP A 86 -5.29 -1.40 9.70
N ARG A 87 -5.11 -1.03 10.96
CA ARG A 87 -6.06 -1.21 12.08
C ARG A 87 -7.37 -0.42 11.98
N GLY A 88 -7.68 0.16 10.82
CA GLY A 88 -8.85 0.99 10.56
C GLY A 88 -8.59 2.49 10.77
N TYR A 89 -9.62 3.31 10.60
CA TYR A 89 -9.51 4.76 10.78
C TYR A 89 -9.23 5.09 12.25
N ASN A 90 -8.20 5.91 12.51
CA ASN A 90 -7.69 6.16 13.86
C ASN A 90 -7.43 7.64 14.20
N VAL A 91 -7.75 8.60 13.33
CA VAL A 91 -7.46 10.04 13.54
C VAL A 91 -8.12 10.61 14.80
N VAL A 92 -9.29 10.08 15.19
CA VAL A 92 -10.04 10.52 16.39
C VAL A 92 -10.17 9.39 17.43
N GLY A 93 -9.29 8.39 17.35
CA GLY A 93 -9.35 7.16 18.14
C GLY A 93 -9.54 5.93 17.25
N THR A 94 -9.05 4.78 17.72
CA THR A 94 -9.15 3.52 17.01
C THR A 94 -10.60 3.03 16.92
N THR A 95 -10.87 2.18 15.94
CA THR A 95 -12.20 1.61 15.68
C THR A 95 -12.12 0.08 15.77
N ASP A 96 -13.25 -0.59 16.08
CA ASP A 96 -13.34 -2.06 16.07
C ASP A 96 -13.40 -2.58 14.62
N TYR A 97 -12.41 -2.20 13.81
CA TYR A 97 -12.26 -2.61 12.44
C TYR A 97 -11.70 -4.03 12.40
N ARG A 98 -12.46 -4.97 11.84
CA ARG A 98 -12.05 -6.39 11.85
C ARG A 98 -10.83 -6.63 10.94
N PRO A 99 -9.72 -7.19 11.42
CA PRO A 99 -8.58 -7.52 10.58
C PRO A 99 -8.96 -8.46 9.44
N ARG A 100 -8.38 -8.25 8.25
CA ARG A 100 -8.76 -8.98 7.03
C ARG A 100 -7.64 -8.99 5.99
N LEU A 101 -7.75 -9.88 5.02
CA LEU A 101 -6.98 -9.87 3.79
C LEU A 101 -7.88 -9.47 2.62
N ASN A 102 -7.51 -8.41 1.91
CA ASN A 102 -8.18 -7.99 0.68
C ASN A 102 -7.46 -8.59 -0.53
N THR A 103 -8.20 -9.21 -1.43
CA THR A 103 -7.69 -9.62 -2.75
C THR A 103 -8.05 -8.53 -3.76
N ILE A 104 -7.03 -7.91 -4.35
CA ILE A 104 -7.18 -6.87 -5.35
C ILE A 104 -6.84 -7.43 -6.71
N GLY A 105 -7.82 -7.42 -7.62
CA GLY A 105 -7.58 -7.67 -9.04
C GLY A 105 -6.98 -6.44 -9.72
N ILE A 106 -5.96 -6.65 -10.54
CA ILE A 106 -5.20 -5.61 -11.24
C ILE A 106 -5.26 -5.86 -12.74
N GLU A 107 -5.68 -4.83 -13.49
CA GLU A 107 -5.31 -4.67 -14.90
C GLU A 107 -4.39 -3.45 -15.01
N PHE A 108 -3.21 -3.63 -15.60
CA PHE A 108 -2.20 -2.59 -15.69
C PHE A 108 -1.73 -2.39 -17.13
N ALA A 109 -2.04 -1.22 -17.68
CA ALA A 109 -1.59 -0.76 -18.99
C ALA A 109 -0.56 0.36 -18.81
N PRO A 110 0.75 0.04 -18.80
CA PRO A 110 1.78 1.05 -18.57
C PRO A 110 1.83 2.08 -19.71
N VAL A 111 1.98 3.34 -19.35
CA VAL A 111 2.38 4.40 -20.28
C VAL A 111 3.85 4.20 -20.63
N ALA A 112 4.18 4.38 -21.91
CA ALA A 112 5.56 4.27 -22.38
C ALA A 112 6.47 5.28 -21.63
N PRO A 113 7.71 4.92 -21.30
CA PRO A 113 8.63 5.83 -20.63
C PRO A 113 8.78 7.16 -21.38
N GLY A 114 8.60 8.27 -20.66
CA GLY A 114 8.65 9.62 -21.24
C GLY A 114 7.37 10.08 -21.96
N ALA A 115 6.35 9.23 -22.07
CA ALA A 115 5.02 9.63 -22.54
C ALA A 115 4.13 10.07 -21.36
N ALA A 116 3.14 10.91 -21.65
CA ALA A 116 2.08 11.26 -20.70
C ALA A 116 0.80 10.46 -21.03
N PRO A 117 -0.01 10.09 -20.02
CA PRO A 117 -1.37 9.63 -20.25
C PRO A 117 -2.17 10.67 -21.06
N ALA A 118 -3.19 10.21 -21.79
CA ALA A 118 -4.14 11.13 -22.42
C ALA A 118 -4.83 12.01 -21.37
N ALA A 119 -5.18 13.24 -21.74
CA ALA A 119 -5.85 14.17 -20.83
C ALA A 119 -7.15 13.56 -20.26
N GLY A 120 -7.31 13.59 -18.94
CA GLY A 120 -8.42 12.97 -18.22
C GLY A 120 -8.28 11.45 -17.99
N GLN A 121 -7.18 10.84 -18.44
CA GLN A 121 -6.86 9.41 -18.26
C GLN A 121 -5.62 9.21 -17.38
N GLU A 122 -5.23 10.22 -16.60
CA GLU A 122 -4.00 10.20 -15.80
C GLU A 122 -4.02 9.11 -14.73
N GLN A 123 -5.21 8.62 -14.34
CA GLN A 123 -5.41 7.65 -13.25
C GLN A 123 -6.15 6.39 -13.69
N THR A 124 -6.05 6.05 -14.98
CA THR A 124 -6.68 4.85 -15.54
C THR A 124 -5.67 3.80 -16.02
N GLY A 125 -4.37 4.08 -15.87
CA GLY A 125 -3.30 3.15 -16.21
C GLY A 125 -3.30 1.88 -15.37
N VAL A 126 -3.80 1.94 -14.13
CA VAL A 126 -4.07 0.78 -13.28
C VAL A 126 -5.56 0.74 -12.97
N LYS A 127 -6.25 -0.34 -13.37
CA LYS A 127 -7.57 -0.67 -12.86
C LYS A 127 -7.41 -1.64 -11.68
N ALA A 128 -7.74 -1.17 -10.49
CA ALA A 128 -7.71 -1.96 -9.26
C ALA A 128 -9.14 -2.19 -8.77
N ALA A 129 -9.49 -3.43 -8.47
CA ALA A 129 -10.81 -3.80 -7.96
C ALA A 129 -10.68 -4.71 -6.75
N LEU A 130 -11.46 -4.44 -5.70
CA LEU A 130 -11.60 -5.36 -4.57
C LEU A 130 -12.39 -6.59 -5.04
N ALA A 131 -11.67 -7.69 -5.27
CA ALA A 131 -12.23 -8.92 -5.82
C ALA A 131 -12.79 -9.83 -4.71
N ASP A 132 -12.12 -9.89 -3.56
CA ASP A 132 -12.58 -10.64 -2.40
C ASP A 132 -11.97 -10.09 -1.10
N THR A 133 -12.54 -10.50 0.04
CA THR A 133 -12.04 -10.18 1.38
C THR A 133 -12.18 -11.40 2.30
N MET A 134 -11.20 -11.65 3.14
CA MET A 134 -11.20 -12.75 4.12
C MET A 134 -10.86 -12.21 5.51
N LEU A 135 -11.70 -12.45 6.51
CA LEU A 135 -11.41 -12.00 7.88
C LEU A 135 -10.27 -12.83 8.48
N LEU A 136 -9.48 -12.18 9.33
CA LEU A 136 -8.52 -12.86 10.20
C LEU A 136 -9.17 -13.08 11.56
N THR A 137 -9.13 -14.32 12.04
CA THR A 137 -9.72 -14.75 13.31
C THR A 137 -8.63 -15.27 14.25
N ASP A 138 -8.89 -15.20 15.54
CA ASP A 138 -7.95 -15.69 16.54
C ASP A 138 -7.88 -17.23 16.59
N ASP A 139 -7.05 -17.75 17.50
CA ASP A 139 -6.82 -19.19 17.70
C ASP A 139 -8.05 -19.96 18.21
N LYS A 140 -9.12 -19.24 18.56
CA LYS A 140 -10.40 -19.78 19.02
C LYS A 140 -11.51 -19.55 17.99
N GLY A 141 -11.17 -19.03 16.81
CA GLY A 141 -12.11 -18.70 15.73
C GLY A 141 -12.96 -17.45 16.01
N ALA A 142 -12.60 -16.62 17.00
CA ALA A 142 -13.28 -15.36 17.26
C ALA A 142 -12.74 -14.23 16.36
N ASP A 143 -13.59 -13.25 16.04
CA ASP A 143 -13.19 -12.05 15.32
C ASP A 143 -12.06 -11.33 16.09
N ALA A 144 -10.98 -10.98 15.38
CA ALA A 144 -9.97 -10.05 15.86
C ALA A 144 -10.45 -8.59 15.74
N THR A 145 -9.67 -7.64 16.26
CA THR A 145 -9.99 -6.21 16.27
C THR A 145 -8.79 -5.33 15.89
N GLY A 146 -9.04 -4.18 15.27
CA GLY A 146 -8.07 -3.12 15.07
C GLY A 146 -7.94 -2.13 16.24
N LEU A 147 -8.71 -2.32 17.32
CA LEU A 147 -8.58 -1.49 18.51
C LEU A 147 -7.16 -1.58 19.10
N ASP A 148 -6.66 -0.44 19.59
CA ASP A 148 -5.38 -0.36 20.29
C ASP A 148 -5.47 -1.16 21.61
N PRO A 149 -4.60 -2.15 21.85
CA PRO A 149 -4.61 -2.91 23.07
C PRO A 149 -4.15 -2.10 24.29
N LEU A 150 -3.53 -0.93 24.11
CA LEU A 150 -2.83 -0.19 25.16
C LEU A 150 -1.81 -1.11 25.86
N ASN A 151 -2.06 -1.47 27.11
CA ASN A 151 -1.26 -2.44 27.87
C ASN A 151 -1.97 -3.79 28.05
N GLY A 152 -3.10 -3.98 27.38
CA GLY A 152 -3.94 -5.16 27.44
C GLY A 152 -3.28 -6.35 26.76
N VAL A 153 -3.22 -7.46 27.48
CA VAL A 153 -2.63 -8.71 26.99
C VAL A 153 -3.53 -9.89 27.32
N ARG A 154 -3.57 -10.84 26.40
CA ARG A 154 -4.07 -12.18 26.63
C ARG A 154 -2.92 -13.04 27.13
N ALA A 155 -3.10 -13.65 28.30
CA ALA A 155 -2.10 -14.56 28.87
C ALA A 155 -1.82 -15.73 27.92
N ALA A 156 -0.58 -16.22 27.94
CA ALA A 156 -0.19 -17.40 27.19
C ALA A 156 -1.09 -18.60 27.55
N SER A 157 -1.46 -19.38 26.53
CA SER A 157 -2.38 -20.51 26.66
C SER A 157 -2.09 -21.55 25.59
N GLY A 158 -1.88 -22.80 25.99
CA GLY A 158 -1.44 -23.85 25.07
C GLY A 158 -0.10 -23.47 24.41
N ASP A 159 -0.04 -23.56 23.09
CA ASP A 159 1.13 -23.19 22.29
C ASP A 159 1.16 -21.69 21.91
N MET A 160 0.14 -20.91 22.30
CA MET A 160 0.10 -19.48 22.05
C MET A 160 0.88 -18.73 23.13
N PRO A 161 1.77 -17.80 22.74
CA PRO A 161 2.47 -16.93 23.66
C PRO A 161 1.50 -15.86 24.22
N ILE A 162 2.05 -14.89 24.95
CA ILE A 162 1.30 -13.68 25.31
C ILE A 162 0.94 -12.94 24.01
N LEU A 163 -0.32 -12.52 23.89
CA LEU A 163 -0.84 -11.84 22.70
C LEU A 163 -1.46 -10.49 23.08
N PRO A 164 -1.43 -9.48 22.19
CA PRO A 164 -2.12 -8.21 22.42
C PRO A 164 -3.64 -8.42 22.50
N GLN A 165 -4.29 -7.79 23.47
CA GLN A 165 -5.74 -7.90 23.66
C GLN A 165 -6.34 -6.54 23.96
N ALA A 166 -7.31 -6.12 23.15
CA ALA A 166 -8.04 -4.88 23.38
C ALA A 166 -9.04 -4.99 24.54
N ASP A 167 -9.55 -3.85 24.99
CA ASP A 167 -10.53 -3.75 26.09
C ASP A 167 -11.85 -4.50 25.82
N ASN A 168 -12.16 -4.79 24.56
CA ASN A 168 -13.32 -5.61 24.18
C ASN A 168 -13.05 -7.13 24.26
N GLY A 169 -11.86 -7.55 24.72
CA GLY A 169 -11.47 -8.94 24.92
C GLY A 169 -10.99 -9.67 23.66
N LYS A 170 -10.95 -9.00 22.50
CA LYS A 170 -10.49 -9.59 21.23
C LYS A 170 -8.98 -9.46 21.07
N LEU A 171 -8.41 -10.39 20.29
CA LEU A 171 -7.03 -10.25 19.78
C LEU A 171 -6.93 -8.94 18.97
N ALA A 172 -6.04 -8.05 19.39
CA ALA A 172 -5.79 -6.81 18.68
C ALA A 172 -4.72 -7.04 17.59
N LEU A 173 -4.96 -6.56 16.38
CA LEU A 173 -4.01 -6.67 15.26
C LEU A 173 -3.89 -5.33 14.53
N ASP A 174 -2.65 -4.93 14.29
CA ASP A 174 -2.26 -3.87 13.37
C ASP A 174 -1.26 -4.47 12.36
N ASN A 175 -1.78 -5.00 11.25
CA ASN A 175 -1.00 -5.88 10.38
C ASN A 175 -0.15 -5.08 9.38
N GLU A 176 1.15 -5.34 9.33
CA GLU A 176 2.12 -4.49 8.59
C GLU A 176 2.76 -5.17 7.37
N ALA A 177 2.89 -6.49 7.37
CA ALA A 177 3.48 -7.23 6.26
C ALA A 177 2.83 -8.60 6.10
N ILE A 178 2.89 -9.13 4.88
CA ILE A 178 2.37 -10.47 4.56
C ILE A 178 3.31 -11.24 3.65
N VAL A 179 3.43 -12.54 3.91
CA VAL A 179 3.96 -13.53 2.98
C VAL A 179 2.97 -14.69 2.88
N ARG A 180 2.53 -15.03 1.67
CA ARG A 180 1.69 -16.20 1.38
C ARG A 180 2.56 -17.41 1.05
N LEU A 181 2.21 -18.56 1.59
CA LEU A 181 2.91 -19.83 1.39
C LEU A 181 2.22 -20.67 0.31
N PRO A 182 2.92 -21.65 -0.30
CA PRO A 182 2.35 -22.52 -1.32
C PRO A 182 1.13 -23.34 -0.86
N ASP A 183 1.01 -23.63 0.44
CA ASP A 183 -0.15 -24.33 1.02
C ASP A 183 -1.37 -23.41 1.28
N GLY A 184 -1.26 -22.12 0.92
CA GLY A 184 -2.28 -21.10 1.12
C GLY A 184 -2.22 -20.42 2.50
N SER A 185 -1.52 -21.00 3.48
CA SER A 185 -1.27 -20.33 4.76
C SER A 185 -0.42 -19.08 4.58
N MET A 186 -0.36 -18.23 5.59
CA MET A 186 0.36 -16.95 5.49
C MET A 186 1.03 -16.56 6.80
N PHE A 187 2.15 -15.88 6.68
CA PHE A 187 2.78 -15.15 7.78
C PHE A 187 2.41 -13.68 7.69
N ILE A 188 2.04 -13.09 8.82
CA ILE A 188 1.68 -11.69 8.96
C ILE A 188 2.43 -11.09 10.14
N SER A 189 3.08 -9.94 9.95
CA SER A 189 3.67 -9.17 11.05
C SER A 189 2.67 -8.15 11.59
N ASP A 190 2.85 -7.78 12.85
CA ASP A 190 1.94 -6.90 13.60
C ASP A 190 2.70 -5.76 14.29
N GLU A 191 2.10 -4.57 14.41
CA GLU A 191 2.68 -3.42 15.12
C GLU A 191 2.45 -3.51 16.65
N TYR A 192 1.31 -4.07 17.09
CA TYR A 192 0.92 -4.06 18.51
C TYR A 192 1.75 -5.01 19.39
N GLY A 193 1.85 -6.28 19.00
CA GLY A 193 2.57 -7.33 19.75
C GLY A 193 4.03 -7.54 19.32
N PRO A 194 4.58 -6.68 18.46
CA PRO A 194 5.50 -6.99 17.36
C PRO A 194 5.66 -8.47 16.93
N ASN A 195 4.58 -9.25 16.95
CA ASN A 195 4.63 -10.69 16.67
C ASN A 195 4.62 -10.98 15.17
N ILE A 196 5.11 -12.17 14.81
CA ILE A 196 4.82 -12.79 13.51
C ILE A 196 3.79 -13.88 13.71
N TYR A 197 2.61 -13.71 13.13
CA TYR A 197 1.51 -14.66 13.17
C TYR A 197 1.52 -15.57 11.95
N ARG A 198 1.23 -16.85 12.14
CA ARG A 198 0.87 -17.76 11.04
C ARG A 198 -0.64 -17.93 11.03
N PHE A 199 -1.28 -17.58 9.92
CA PHE A 199 -2.70 -17.85 9.68
C PHE A 199 -2.87 -18.98 8.67
N SER A 200 -3.93 -19.76 8.82
CA SER A 200 -4.35 -20.76 7.85
C SER A 200 -4.81 -20.12 6.52
N ALA A 201 -5.07 -20.94 5.51
CA ALA A 201 -5.53 -20.46 4.21
C ALA A 201 -6.88 -19.72 4.25
N ASP A 202 -7.70 -19.99 5.27
CA ASP A 202 -9.00 -19.37 5.55
C ASP A 202 -8.96 -18.29 6.65
N GLY A 203 -7.76 -17.90 7.12
CA GLY A 203 -7.58 -16.75 8.01
C GLY A 203 -7.70 -17.05 9.51
N HIS A 204 -7.60 -18.30 9.94
CA HIS A 204 -7.56 -18.67 11.36
C HIS A 204 -6.13 -18.63 11.90
N LEU A 205 -5.90 -18.01 13.06
CA LEU A 205 -4.58 -17.96 13.69
C LEU A 205 -4.11 -19.36 14.12
N MET A 206 -2.95 -19.79 13.63
CA MET A 206 -2.37 -21.11 13.90
C MET A 206 -1.22 -21.06 14.90
N SER A 207 -0.41 -20.01 14.85
CA SER A 207 0.73 -19.82 15.77
C SER A 207 1.17 -18.36 15.81
N ALA A 208 1.86 -17.96 16.87
CA ALA A 208 2.50 -16.66 16.98
C ALA A 208 3.96 -16.82 17.41
N THR A 209 4.85 -16.04 16.80
CA THR A 209 6.28 -15.96 17.15
C THR A 209 6.56 -14.56 17.68
N GLN A 210 7.00 -14.47 18.94
CA GLN A 210 7.39 -13.20 19.55
C GLN A 210 8.79 -12.77 19.11
N PRO A 211 9.11 -11.47 19.14
CA PRO A 211 10.49 -11.02 19.03
C PRO A 211 11.40 -11.71 20.06
N PRO A 212 12.70 -11.88 19.75
CA PRO A 212 13.69 -12.31 20.75
C PRO A 212 13.71 -11.37 21.96
N ALA A 213 14.04 -11.93 23.13
CA ALA A 213 14.19 -11.18 24.38
C ALA A 213 15.49 -10.36 24.43
#